data_AF-A0A0G4B9E0-F1
#
_entry.id   AF-A0A0G4B9E0-F1
#
_cell.length_a   1.000
_cell.length_b   1.000
_cell.length_c   1.000
_cell.angle_alpha   90.00
_cell.angle_beta   90.00
_cell.angle_gamma   90.00
#
_symmetry.space_group_name_H-M   'P 1'
#
loop_
_entity.id
_entity.type
_entity.pdbx_description
1 polymer ?
#
loop_
_entity_poly.entity_id
_entity_poly.type
_entity_poly.pdbx_seq_one_letter_code
_entity_poly.pdbx_strand_id
1 'polypeptide(L)' 'MRFFFFVLGVFGGILLVIYHRKVAELIGFKIGWAERYLGGGGTYTAYILFGLIAIALGFLIGFDRVTLGFFGI' A
#
# COMPACT_ATOMS: atom_id res chain seq x y z
N MET A 1 6.15 18.52 5.12
CA MET A 1 6.60 17.18 4.70
C MET A 1 5.70 16.06 5.21
N ARG A 2 5.43 15.95 6.51
CA ARG A 2 4.75 14.78 7.10
C ARG A 2 3.27 14.64 6.73
N PHE A 3 2.54 15.76 6.71
CA PHE A 3 1.17 15.80 6.21
C PHE A 3 1.05 15.34 4.75
N PHE A 4 2.08 15.62 3.93
CA PHE A 4 2.13 15.13 2.55
C PHE A 4 2.26 13.60 2.51
N PHE A 5 3.10 12.98 3.34
CA PHE A 5 3.19 11.51 3.44
C PHE A 5 1.90 10.88 3.99
N PHE A 6 1.22 11.56 4.92
CA PHE A 6 -0.10 11.13 5.37
C PHE A 6 -1.10 11.10 4.21
N VAL A 7 -1.24 12.21 3.49
CA VAL A 7 -2.14 12.29 2.32
C VAL A 7 -1.74 11.26 1.28
N LEU A 8 -0.45 11.12 0.96
CA LEU A 8 0.02 10.20 -0.07
C LEU A 8 -0.18 8.73 0.32
N GLY A 9 0.08 8.37 1.58
CA GLY A 9 -0.11 7.00 2.08
C GLY A 9 -1.58 6.62 2.20
N VAL A 10 -2.41 7.49 2.79
CA VAL A 10 -3.85 7.24 2.95
C VAL A 10 -4.57 7.30 1.61
N PHE A 11 -4.38 8.37 0.84
CA PHE A 11 -5.07 8.54 -0.45
C PHE A 11 -4.56 7.54 -1.49
N GLY A 12 -3.24 7.33 -1.56
CA GLY A 12 -2.64 6.32 -2.43
C GLY A 12 -3.05 4.91 -2.06
N GLY A 13 -3.09 4.58 -0.76
CA GLY A 13 -3.54 3.28 -0.30
C GLY A 13 -5.04 3.03 -0.55
N ILE A 14 -5.91 4.05 -0.37
CA ILE A 14 -7.34 3.96 -0.71
C ILE A 14 -7.52 3.71 -2.21
N LEU A 15 -6.82 4.47 -3.07
CA LEU A 15 -6.85 4.27 -4.52
C LEU A 15 -6.43 2.85 -4.90
N LEU A 16 -5.39 2.33 -4.25
CA LEU A 16 -4.86 1.00 -4.51
C LEU A 16 -5.86 -0.09 -4.07
N VAL A 17 -6.58 0.10 -2.97
CA VAL A 17 -7.67 -0.80 -2.55
C VAL A 17 -8.85 -0.75 -3.52
N ILE A 18 -9.30 0.44 -3.94
CA ILE A 18 -10.46 0.59 -4.85
C ILE A 18 -10.13 0.01 -6.23
N TYR A 19 -8.95 0.34 -6.75
CA TYR A 19 -8.54 0.00 -8.12
C TYR A 19 -7.61 -1.21 -8.19
N HIS A 20 -7.51 -2.03 -7.14
CA HIS A 20 -6.60 -3.19 -7.07
C HIS A 20 -6.69 -4.11 -8.30
N ARG A 21 -7.89 -4.34 -8.85
CA ARG A 21 -8.08 -5.14 -10.06
C ARG A 21 -7.48 -4.48 -11.29
N LYS A 22 -7.80 -3.21 -11.53
CA LYS A 22 -7.26 -2.44 -12.65
C LYS A 22 -5.75 -2.32 -12.55
N VAL A 23 -5.21 -2.11 -11.35
CA VAL A 23 -3.77 -2.03 -11.11
C VAL A 23 -3.10 -3.38 -11.40
N ALA A 24 -3.68 -4.49 -10.94
CA ALA A 24 -3.17 -5.82 -11.23
C ALA A 24 -3.22 -6.16 -12.73
N GLU A 25 -4.30 -5.78 -13.41
CA GLU A 25 -4.46 -5.97 -14.87
C GLU A 25 -3.51 -5.07 -15.68
N LEU A 26 -3.35 -3.81 -15.29
CA LEU A 26 -2.48 -2.83 -15.96
C LEU A 26 -0.99 -3.19 -15.82
N ILE A 27 -0.60 -3.62 -14.61
CA ILE A 27 0.78 -4.03 -14.35
C ILE A 27 1.04 -5.39 -15.02
N GLY A 28 0.00 -6.22 -15.20
CA GLY A 28 0.10 -7.54 -15.85
C GLY A 28 1.04 -8.51 -15.13
N PHE A 29 1.54 -8.14 -13.95
CA PHE A 29 2.57 -8.86 -13.23
C PHE A 29 1.92 -9.68 -12.12
N LYS A 30 1.98 -11.00 -12.28
CA LYS A 30 1.56 -11.94 -11.24
C LYS A 30 2.62 -11.99 -10.16
N ILE A 31 2.24 -11.67 -8.93
CA ILE A 31 3.14 -11.72 -7.80
C ILE A 31 3.28 -13.19 -7.40
N GLY A 32 4.37 -13.83 -7.83
CA GLY A 32 4.56 -15.28 -7.66
C GLY A 32 4.53 -15.76 -6.21
N TRP A 33 5.02 -14.94 -5.25
CA TRP A 33 4.87 -15.27 -3.83
C TRP A 33 3.41 -15.18 -3.38
N ALA A 34 2.66 -14.20 -3.89
CA ALA A 34 1.28 -14.00 -3.50
C ALA A 34 0.39 -15.13 -4.01
N GLU A 35 0.57 -15.59 -5.26
CA GLU A 35 -0.19 -16.74 -5.77
C GLU A 35 0.17 -18.04 -5.03
N ARG A 36 1.42 -18.19 -4.58
CA ARG A 36 1.88 -19.36 -3.83
C ARG A 36 1.35 -19.40 -2.39
N TYR A 37 1.27 -18.26 -1.70
CA TYR A 37 0.88 -18.18 -0.29
C TYR A 37 -0.59 -17.80 -0.07
N LEU A 38 -1.20 -17.04 -0.98
CA LEU A 38 -2.59 -16.57 -0.87
C LEU A 38 -3.54 -17.31 -1.82
N GLY A 39 -3.03 -18.23 -2.65
CA GLY A 39 -3.83 -19.07 -3.53
C GLY A 39 -4.23 -18.41 -4.85
N GLY A 40 -5.21 -19.00 -5.54
CA GLY A 40 -5.73 -18.49 -6.80
C GLY A 40 -6.28 -17.06 -6.66
N GLY A 41 -5.70 -16.11 -7.37
CA GLY A 41 -6.02 -14.68 -7.22
C GLY A 41 -5.22 -13.96 -6.13
N GLY A 42 -4.22 -14.62 -5.54
CA GLY A 42 -3.37 -14.07 -4.49
C GLY A 42 -2.71 -12.74 -4.84
N THR A 43 -2.38 -12.52 -6.12
CA THR A 43 -1.91 -11.23 -6.63
C THR A 43 -2.87 -10.08 -6.30
N TYR A 44 -4.19 -10.26 -6.49
CA TYR A 44 -5.20 -9.24 -6.17
C TYR A 44 -5.28 -8.98 -4.67
N THR A 45 -5.24 -10.06 -3.88
CA THR A 45 -5.24 -9.98 -2.42
C THR A 45 -3.99 -9.25 -1.91
N ALA A 46 -2.83 -9.48 -2.52
CA ALA A 46 -1.60 -8.78 -2.17
C ALA A 46 -1.70 -7.27 -2.45
N TYR A 47 -2.30 -6.85 -3.57
CA TYR A 47 -2.54 -5.43 -3.81
C TYR A 47 -3.44 -4.81 -2.73
N ILE A 48 -4.54 -5.46 -2.36
CA ILE A 48 -5.40 -4.98 -1.26
C ILE A 48 -4.58 -4.87 0.04
N LEU A 49 -3.75 -5.86 0.34
CA LEU A 49 -2.90 -5.88 1.53
C LEU A 49 -1.90 -4.72 1.53
N PHE A 50 -1.24 -4.46 0.40
CA PHE A 50 -0.33 -3.32 0.23
C PHE A 50 -1.07 -1.99 0.39
N GLY A 51 -2.29 -1.87 -0.13
CA GLY A 51 -3.11 -0.68 0.03
C GLY A 51 -3.47 -0.42 1.50
N LEU A 52 -3.87 -1.46 2.24
CA LEU A 52 -4.15 -1.37 3.68
C LEU A 52 -2.91 -1.00 4.50
N ILE A 53 -1.76 -1.59 4.18
CA ILE A 53 -0.48 -1.26 4.83
C ILE A 53 -0.09 0.19 4.55
N ALA A 54 -0.25 0.65 3.30
CA ALA A 54 0.04 2.04 2.92
C ALA A 54 -0.84 3.03 3.69
N ILE A 55 -2.12 2.73 3.87
CA ILE A 55 -3.03 3.53 4.71
C ILE A 55 -2.53 3.56 6.15
N ALA A 56 -2.27 2.39 6.74
CA ALA A 56 -1.82 2.28 8.14
C ALA A 56 -0.50 3.05 8.38
N LEU A 57 0.47 2.94 7.46
CA LEU A 57 1.72 3.68 7.52
C LEU A 57 1.51 5.18 7.34
N GLY A 58 0.63 5.59 6.43
CA GLY A 58 0.24 7.00 6.25
C GLY A 58 -0.25 7.60 7.57
N PHE A 59 -1.15 6.91 8.28
CA PHE A 59 -1.61 7.30 9.61
C PHE A 59 -0.46 7.32 10.65
N LEU A 60 0.35 6.27 10.74
CA LEU A 60 1.45 6.20 11.72
C LEU A 60 2.47 7.34 11.58
N ILE A 61 2.84 7.68 10.34
CA ILE A 61 3.80 8.73 10.01
C ILE A 61 3.17 10.13 10.21
N GLY A 62 1.90 10.28 9.83
CA GLY A 62 1.14 11.52 9.97
C GLY A 62 0.93 11.94 11.42
N PHE A 63 0.68 10.98 12.32
CA PHE A 63 0.35 11.21 13.73
C PHE A 63 1.54 11.10 14.70
N ASP A 64 2.78 11.11 14.19
CA ASP A 64 3.99 11.10 15.02
C ASP A 64 4.18 9.87 15.92
N ARG A 65 3.56 8.75 15.54
CA ARG A 65 3.80 7.47 16.20
C ARG A 65 5.03 6.75 15.65
N VAL A 66 5.44 7.10 14.42
CA VAL A 66 6.65 6.58 13.77
C VAL A 66 7.37 7.72 13.05
N THR A 67 8.59 8.02 13.50
CA THR A 67 9.49 8.96 12.82
C THR A 67 10.20 8.22 11.69
N LEU A 68 10.04 8.68 10.44
CA LEU A 68 10.87 8.19 9.33
C LEU A 68 12.31 8.68 9.58
N GLY A 69 13.15 7.83 10.18
CA GLY A 69 14.54 8.14 10.51
C GLY A 69 15.41 8.58 9.32
N PHE A 70 14.91 8.44 8.08
CA PHE A 70 15.58 8.88 6.86
C PHE A 70 15.47 10.39 6.58
N PHE A 71 14.55 11.10 7.27
CA PHE A 71 14.32 12.55 7.12
C PHE A 71 14.42 13.30 8.47
N GLY A 72 15.24 12.79 9.40
CA GLY A 72 15.62 13.53 10.59
C GLY A 72 16.65 14.60 10.23
N ILE A 73 16.19 15.85 10.07
CA ILE A 73 16.97 17.06 10.35
C ILE A 73 16.63 17.46 11.79
#